data_AF-A0A1J3JJ00-F1
#
_entry.id   AF-A0A1J3JJ00-F1
#
_cell.length_a   1.000
_cell.length_b   1.000
_cell.length_c   1.000
_cell.angle_alpha   90.00
_cell.angle_beta   90.00
_cell.angle_gamma   90.00
#
_symmetry.space_group_name_H-M   'P 1'
#
loop_
_entity.id
_entity.type
_entity.pdbx_description
1 polymer ?
#
loop_
_entity_poly.entity_id
_entity_poly.type
_entity_poly.pdbx_seq_one_letter_code
_entity_poly.pdbx_strand_id
1 'polypeptide(L)'
;GKQVERWFQGKLKKQNQAESKAKPSPPEILDLSHLSAARNATSVEKRKGKASDLMDLAFEAKSEKDGAWHDVASFQSYRTLSTGEEEARVRFSRFDNEHDEWLNIKKSVRQRSIPVESSECGRVKVGDLLVCFQEREDQALYRDAHVLDIKREVHDSKKCSCVFIVRFDDDNTEEQLGIDKIRRRPAK
;
A
#
# COMPACT_ATOMS: atom_id res chain seq x y z
N GLY A 1 -5.63 6.00 16.72
CA GLY A 1 -4.23 6.02 16.22
C GLY A 1 -3.23 5.10 16.91
N LYS A 2 -3.60 4.02 17.63
CA LYS A 2 -2.64 2.96 18.07
C LYS A 2 -3.20 1.54 17.95
N GLN A 3 -4.53 1.41 17.93
CA GLN A 3 -5.24 0.14 17.81
C GLN A 3 -5.29 -0.38 16.37
N VAL A 4 -5.42 0.52 15.39
CA VAL A 4 -5.46 0.21 13.94
C VAL A 4 -4.12 -0.37 13.48
N GLU A 5 -3.01 0.27 13.85
CA GLU A 5 -1.65 -0.24 13.60
C GLU A 5 -1.48 -1.65 14.16
N ARG A 6 -1.91 -1.89 15.41
CA ARG A 6 -1.79 -3.22 16.04
C ARG A 6 -2.66 -4.28 15.36
N TRP A 7 -3.84 -3.91 14.85
CA TRP A 7 -4.70 -4.81 14.08
C TRP A 7 -4.07 -5.15 12.73
N PHE A 8 -3.60 -4.15 11.99
CA PHE A 8 -2.95 -4.35 10.69
C PHE A 8 -1.65 -5.14 10.84
N GLN A 9 -0.86 -4.88 11.89
CA GLN A 9 0.31 -5.66 12.28
C GLN A 9 -0.06 -7.11 12.63
N GLY A 10 -1.17 -7.31 13.34
CA GLY A 10 -1.70 -8.64 13.65
C GLY A 10 -2.07 -9.41 12.39
N LYS A 11 -2.59 -8.72 11.37
CA LYS A 11 -2.98 -9.31 10.08
C LYS A 11 -1.80 -9.57 9.16
N LEU A 12 -0.82 -8.66 9.05
CA LEU A 12 0.43 -8.91 8.32
C LEU A 12 1.19 -10.12 8.88
N LYS A 13 1.28 -10.22 10.22
CA LYS A 13 1.90 -11.37 10.89
C LYS A 13 1.14 -12.68 10.64
N LYS A 14 -0.20 -12.63 10.60
CA LYS A 14 -1.03 -13.78 10.23
C LYS A 14 -0.90 -14.16 8.76
N GLN A 15 -0.75 -13.21 7.84
CA GLN A 15 -0.56 -13.48 6.42
C GLN A 15 0.75 -14.23 6.13
N ASN A 16 1.82 -13.95 6.89
CA ASN A 16 3.08 -14.70 6.84
C ASN A 16 3.05 -16.06 7.56
N GLN A 17 1.98 -16.37 8.32
CA GLN A 17 1.83 -17.64 9.04
C GLN A 17 0.68 -18.51 8.50
N ALA A 18 -0.26 -17.92 7.76
CA ALA A 18 -1.48 -18.57 7.31
C ALA A 18 -1.35 -19.16 5.90
N GLU A 19 -0.32 -19.97 5.69
CA GLU A 19 -0.48 -21.23 4.95
C GLU A 19 -0.82 -22.34 5.95
N SER A 20 -1.98 -22.28 6.60
CA SER A 20 -2.67 -23.46 7.16
C SER A 20 -4.02 -23.13 7.81
N LYS A 21 -5.07 -23.53 7.08
CA LYS A 21 -6.40 -24.03 7.51
C LYS A 21 -7.44 -23.08 8.17
N ALA A 22 -8.68 -23.29 7.70
CA ALA A 22 -9.97 -22.61 7.95
C ALA A 22 -10.62 -22.95 9.33
N LYS A 23 -11.71 -22.35 9.87
CA LYS A 23 -13.06 -21.93 9.39
C LYS A 23 -13.72 -20.91 10.39
N PRO A 24 -14.91 -20.29 10.08
CA PRO A 24 -15.40 -19.04 10.71
C PRO A 24 -16.52 -19.20 11.78
N SER A 25 -16.72 -18.15 12.58
CA SER A 25 -17.83 -17.92 13.54
C SER A 25 -18.44 -16.50 13.36
N PRO A 26 -19.65 -16.20 13.88
CA PRO A 26 -20.50 -15.07 13.45
C PRO A 26 -20.01 -13.66 13.89
N PRO A 27 -20.51 -12.57 13.24
CA PRO A 27 -19.94 -11.23 13.39
C PRO A 27 -20.35 -10.53 14.68
N GLU A 28 -19.38 -10.18 15.52
CA GLU A 28 -19.53 -9.25 16.64
C GLU A 28 -19.12 -7.83 16.22
N ILE A 29 -20.01 -6.87 16.46
CA ILE A 29 -19.70 -5.44 16.43
C ILE A 29 -19.03 -5.12 17.77
N LEU A 30 -17.70 -5.03 17.83
CA LEU A 30 -17.00 -4.63 19.06
C LEU A 30 -17.09 -3.11 19.25
N ASP A 31 -17.96 -2.68 20.16
CA ASP A 31 -17.87 -1.39 20.85
C ASP A 31 -16.87 -1.53 22.02
N LEU A 32 -15.83 -0.71 22.04
CA LEU A 32 -14.67 -0.84 22.95
C LEU A 32 -14.54 0.35 23.90
N SER A 33 -15.64 0.75 24.53
CA SER A 33 -15.65 1.77 25.57
C SER A 33 -15.17 1.29 26.96
N HIS A 34 -14.95 -0.02 27.18
CA HIS A 34 -14.63 -0.54 28.52
C HIS A 34 -13.68 -1.75 28.52
N LEU A 35 -12.36 -1.57 28.34
CA LEU A 35 -11.39 -2.61 28.76
C LEU A 35 -10.09 -1.99 29.29
N SER A 36 -10.15 -1.52 30.53
CA SER A 36 -8.97 -1.23 31.36
C SER A 36 -8.82 -2.29 32.44
N ALA A 37 -8.35 -3.50 32.09
CA ALA A 37 -7.75 -4.45 33.02
C ALA A 37 -7.34 -5.75 32.30
N ALA A 38 -6.05 -6.08 32.31
CA ALA A 38 -5.53 -7.41 32.64
C ALA A 38 -4.04 -7.47 32.27
N ARG A 39 -3.20 -7.41 33.31
CA ARG A 39 -1.78 -7.75 33.27
C ARG A 39 -1.64 -9.29 33.28
N ASN A 40 -0.57 -9.75 32.63
CA ASN A 40 0.11 -11.05 32.79
C ASN A 40 -0.41 -12.25 31.96
N ALA A 41 0.34 -12.56 30.89
CA ALA A 41 0.67 -13.94 30.51
C ALA A 41 2.02 -13.94 29.75
N THR A 42 2.86 -14.90 30.10
CA THR A 42 4.31 -14.97 29.89
C THR A 42 4.75 -15.48 28.51
N SER A 43 5.78 -14.82 27.99
CA SER A 43 6.90 -15.27 27.15
C SER A 43 6.73 -16.45 26.19
N VAL A 44 6.58 -16.13 24.90
CA VAL A 44 7.18 -16.87 23.77
C VAL A 44 7.87 -15.84 22.86
N GLU A 45 9.04 -16.24 22.37
CA GLU A 45 10.18 -15.45 21.88
C GLU A 45 9.89 -14.21 21.02
N LYS A 46 10.42 -13.06 21.49
CA LYS A 46 10.46 -11.79 20.77
C LYS A 46 11.51 -11.84 19.65
N ARG A 47 11.08 -11.98 18.40
CA ARG A 47 11.77 -11.26 17.32
C ARG A 47 11.51 -9.76 17.57
N LYS A 48 12.54 -9.07 18.01
CA LYS A 48 12.53 -7.66 18.43
C LYS A 48 12.47 -6.74 17.20
N GLY A 49 11.31 -6.68 16.54
CA GLY A 49 10.94 -5.47 15.78
C GLY A 49 10.56 -4.40 16.79
N LYS A 50 11.23 -3.24 16.78
CA LYS A 50 10.90 -2.18 17.73
C LYS A 50 9.54 -1.60 17.34
N ALA A 51 8.74 -1.19 18.32
CA ALA A 51 7.51 -0.43 18.06
C ALA A 51 7.76 0.91 17.34
N SER A 52 9.03 1.38 17.31
CA SER A 52 9.47 2.52 16.50
C SER A 52 9.39 2.26 15.00
N ASP A 53 9.64 1.02 14.55
CA ASP A 53 9.66 0.67 13.12
C ASP A 53 8.25 0.67 12.49
N LEU A 54 7.23 0.83 13.34
CA LEU A 54 5.81 0.76 12.99
C LEU A 54 5.16 2.14 12.89
N MET A 55 5.75 3.17 13.50
CA MET A 55 5.28 4.56 13.37
C MET A 55 5.73 5.21 12.05
N ASP A 56 6.62 4.56 11.31
CA ASP A 56 7.15 5.03 10.03
C ASP A 56 6.46 4.39 8.81
N LEU A 57 5.48 3.51 9.02
CA LEU A 57 4.78 2.85 7.91
C LEU A 57 3.72 3.77 7.31
N ALA A 58 4.05 4.38 6.18
CA ALA A 58 3.11 5.11 5.35
C ALA A 58 2.32 4.17 4.42
N PHE A 59 1.05 4.53 4.16
CA PHE A 59 0.15 3.76 3.32
C PHE A 59 -0.31 4.59 2.12
N GLU A 60 -0.72 3.88 1.07
CA GLU A 60 -1.47 4.38 -0.06
C GLU A 60 -2.71 3.51 -0.27
N ALA A 61 -3.76 4.09 -0.85
CA ALA A 61 -4.99 3.39 -1.14
C ALA A 61 -5.52 3.72 -2.53
N LYS A 62 -6.12 2.74 -3.20
CA LYS A 62 -6.70 2.89 -4.54
C LYS A 62 -8.13 3.39 -4.42
N SER A 63 -8.40 4.61 -4.87
CA SER A 63 -9.75 5.18 -4.86
C SER A 63 -10.63 4.45 -5.88
N GLU A 64 -11.89 4.19 -5.51
CA GLU A 64 -12.88 3.63 -6.43
C GLU A 64 -13.41 4.67 -7.43
N LYS A 65 -13.20 5.97 -7.16
CA LYS A 65 -13.70 7.07 -8.00
C LYS A 65 -12.89 7.26 -9.26
N ASP A 66 -11.57 7.25 -9.14
CA ASP A 66 -10.64 7.52 -10.25
C ASP A 66 -9.73 6.32 -10.59
N GLY A 67 -9.72 5.28 -9.74
CA GLY A 67 -8.86 4.11 -9.92
C GLY A 67 -7.37 4.38 -9.63
N ALA A 68 -7.02 5.52 -9.04
CA ALA A 68 -5.65 5.92 -8.75
C ALA A 68 -5.25 5.63 -7.30
N TRP A 69 -3.93 5.47 -7.09
CA TRP A 69 -3.33 5.33 -5.76
C TRP A 69 -3.04 6.69 -5.15
N HIS A 70 -3.59 6.92 -3.96
CA HIS A 70 -3.42 8.15 -3.19
C HIS A 70 -2.81 7.86 -1.82
N ASP A 71 -2.00 8.80 -1.34
CA ASP A 71 -1.41 8.71 0.00
C ASP A 71 -2.50 8.72 1.08
N VAL A 72 -2.48 7.76 1.99
CA VAL A 72 -3.41 7.73 3.13
C VAL A 72 -2.91 8.69 4.21
N ALA A 73 -3.78 9.62 4.63
CA ALA A 73 -3.52 10.47 5.80
C ALA A 73 -3.88 9.76 7.09
N SER A 74 -5.04 9.09 7.13
CA SER A 74 -5.47 8.31 8.30
C SER A 74 -6.61 7.34 7.97
N PHE A 75 -6.73 6.29 8.78
CA PHE A 75 -7.89 5.39 8.77
C PHE A 75 -8.89 5.87 9.81
N GLN A 76 -10.12 6.17 9.37
CA GLN A 76 -11.19 6.72 10.21
C GLN A 76 -11.98 5.64 10.94
N SER A 77 -12.26 4.53 10.26
CA SER A 77 -13.07 3.44 10.79
C SER A 77 -12.79 2.13 10.05
N TYR A 78 -13.41 1.04 10.50
CA TYR A 78 -13.24 -0.30 9.97
C TYR A 78 -14.58 -1.07 10.06
N ARG A 79 -14.83 -1.97 9.11
CA ARG A 79 -15.98 -2.88 9.13
C ARG A 79 -15.63 -4.24 8.52
N THR A 80 -16.34 -5.26 8.99
CA THR A 80 -16.38 -6.58 8.35
C THR A 80 -17.76 -6.74 7.74
N LEU A 81 -17.81 -6.99 6.44
CA LEU A 81 -19.06 -7.23 5.72
C LEU A 81 -19.59 -8.64 6.05
N SER A 82 -20.87 -8.87 5.77
CA SER A 82 -21.48 -10.21 5.90
C SER A 82 -20.80 -11.27 5.01
N THR A 83 -20.15 -10.82 3.92
CA THR A 83 -19.33 -11.65 3.03
C THR A 83 -18.00 -12.09 3.67
N GLY A 84 -17.62 -11.54 4.82
CA GLY A 84 -16.33 -11.72 5.47
C GLY A 84 -15.22 -10.82 4.90
N GLU A 85 -15.53 -9.96 3.93
CA GLU A 85 -14.59 -8.96 3.44
C GLU A 85 -14.37 -7.84 4.47
N GLU A 86 -13.15 -7.34 4.48
CA GLU A 86 -12.65 -6.39 5.48
C GLU A 86 -12.42 -5.04 4.79
N GLU A 87 -13.07 -3.99 5.29
CA GLU A 87 -12.98 -2.65 4.71
C GLU A 87 -12.56 -1.61 5.74
N ALA A 88 -11.73 -0.66 5.31
CA ALA A 88 -11.35 0.50 6.10
C ALA A 88 -11.96 1.76 5.50
N ARG A 89 -12.41 2.68 6.35
CA ARG A 89 -12.76 4.03 5.93
C ARG A 89 -11.49 4.88 5.89
N VAL A 90 -11.07 5.28 4.71
CA VAL A 90 -9.78 5.92 4.44
C VAL A 90 -9.97 7.42 4.24
N ARG A 91 -9.15 8.23 4.92
CA ARG A 91 -8.92 9.64 4.58
C ARG A 91 -7.63 9.77 3.80
N PHE A 92 -7.74 10.34 2.61
CA PHE A 92 -6.60 10.62 1.75
C PHE A 92 -5.87 11.89 2.17
N SER A 93 -4.58 11.96 1.85
CA SER A 93 -3.75 13.16 2.05
C SER A 93 -4.20 14.24 1.08
N ARG A 94 -4.28 15.49 1.56
CA ARG A 94 -4.71 16.67 0.78
C ARG A 94 -6.19 16.72 0.41
N PHE A 95 -6.99 15.75 0.83
CA PHE A 95 -8.45 15.78 0.70
C PHE A 95 -9.10 15.96 2.08
N ASP A 96 -10.31 16.51 2.07
CA ASP A 96 -11.14 16.63 3.27
C ASP A 96 -11.95 15.34 3.53
N ASN A 97 -12.87 15.42 4.50
CA ASN A 97 -13.71 14.30 4.90
C ASN A 97 -14.81 13.93 3.91
N GLU A 98 -15.15 14.81 2.95
CA GLU A 98 -16.16 14.52 1.91
C GLU A 98 -15.63 13.48 0.91
N HIS A 99 -14.31 13.31 0.88
CA HIS A 99 -13.61 12.37 0.01
C HIS A 99 -13.27 11.05 0.70
N ASP A 100 -13.67 10.85 1.96
CA ASP A 100 -13.41 9.59 2.67
C ASP A 100 -14.12 8.41 1.98
N GLU A 101 -13.39 7.31 1.74
CA GLU A 101 -13.91 6.13 1.04
C GLU A 101 -13.86 4.88 1.93
N TRP A 102 -14.87 4.01 1.82
CA TRP A 102 -14.80 2.65 2.36
C TRP A 102 -14.12 1.76 1.32
N LEU A 103 -12.92 1.27 1.65
CA LEU A 103 -12.08 0.52 0.72
C LEU A 103 -11.77 -0.86 1.26
N ASN A 104 -11.82 -1.86 0.37
CA ASN A 104 -11.40 -3.22 0.69
C ASN A 104 -9.90 -3.24 1.04
N ILE A 105 -9.58 -3.72 2.25
CA ILE A 105 -8.21 -3.68 2.76
C ILE A 105 -7.26 -4.54 1.92
N LYS A 106 -7.70 -5.72 1.49
CA LYS A 106 -6.84 -6.66 0.78
C LYS A 106 -6.56 -6.22 -0.65
N LYS A 107 -7.52 -5.54 -1.27
CA LYS A 107 -7.47 -5.16 -2.69
C LYS A 107 -6.94 -3.73 -2.89
N SER A 108 -7.26 -2.82 -1.97
CA SER A 108 -7.17 -1.37 -2.23
C SER A 108 -6.33 -0.62 -1.21
N VAL A 109 -5.67 -1.29 -0.25
CA VAL A 109 -4.79 -0.64 0.74
C VAL A 109 -3.45 -1.36 0.80
N ARG A 110 -2.34 -0.62 0.70
CA ARG A 110 -1.00 -1.20 0.80
C ARG A 110 0.02 -0.20 1.33
N GLN A 111 1.21 -0.69 1.69
CA GLN A 111 2.33 0.19 2.06
C GLN A 111 2.66 1.12 0.89
N ARG A 112 2.96 2.38 1.18
CA ARG A 112 3.26 3.40 0.17
C ARG A 112 4.42 3.00 -0.73
N SER A 113 4.28 3.30 -2.02
CA SER A 113 5.32 3.11 -3.03
C SER A 113 6.48 4.08 -2.81
N ILE A 114 7.69 3.64 -3.13
CA ILE A 114 8.93 4.36 -2.81
C ILE A 114 9.47 5.01 -4.09
N PRO A 115 9.77 6.33 -4.09
CA PRO A 115 10.49 6.96 -5.21
C PRO A 115 11.76 6.20 -5.57
N VAL A 116 12.08 6.13 -6.85
CA VAL A 116 13.34 5.53 -7.31
C VAL A 116 14.36 6.63 -7.53
N GLU A 117 15.40 6.66 -6.72
CA GLU A 117 16.50 7.61 -6.89
C GLU A 117 17.33 7.28 -8.15
N SER A 118 17.95 8.29 -8.76
CA SER A 118 18.79 8.13 -9.96
C SER A 118 19.86 7.04 -9.81
N SER A 119 20.49 6.96 -8.64
CA SER A 119 21.50 5.96 -8.28
C SER A 119 20.93 4.55 -8.07
N GLU A 120 19.61 4.42 -7.90
CA GLU A 120 18.91 3.17 -7.61
C GLU A 120 18.12 2.62 -8.81
N CYS A 121 18.20 3.27 -9.98
CA CYS A 121 17.46 2.85 -11.18
C CYS A 121 17.74 1.38 -11.58
N GLY A 122 18.92 0.85 -11.25
CA GLY A 122 19.30 -0.54 -11.51
C GLY A 122 18.49 -1.57 -10.69
N ARG A 123 17.76 -1.14 -9.66
CA ARG A 123 16.88 -2.02 -8.85
C ARG A 123 15.59 -2.38 -9.57
N VAL A 124 15.11 -1.53 -10.48
CA VAL A 124 13.91 -1.80 -11.28
C VAL A 124 14.24 -2.81 -12.37
N LYS A 125 13.45 -3.86 -12.51
CA LYS A 125 13.60 -4.95 -13.48
C LYS A 125 12.37 -5.09 -14.36
N VAL A 126 12.55 -5.73 -15.52
CA VAL A 126 11.43 -6.15 -16.37
C VAL A 126 10.54 -7.10 -15.58
N GLY A 127 9.23 -6.90 -15.67
CA GLY A 127 8.20 -7.61 -14.91
C GLY A 127 7.88 -6.99 -13.55
N ASP A 128 8.64 -6.00 -13.07
CA ASP A 128 8.32 -5.33 -11.80
C ASP A 128 6.98 -4.59 -11.88
N LEU A 129 6.21 -4.67 -10.79
CA LEU A 129 5.06 -3.80 -10.55
C LEU A 129 5.55 -2.43 -10.04
N LEU A 130 5.13 -1.36 -10.71
CA LEU A 130 5.39 0.02 -10.36
C LEU A 130 4.09 0.79 -10.13
N VAL A 131 4.19 1.90 -9.41
CA VAL A 131 3.20 2.97 -9.46
C VAL A 131 3.74 4.08 -10.35
N CYS A 132 3.07 4.31 -11.46
CA CYS A 132 3.48 5.23 -12.51
C CYS A 132 2.58 6.46 -12.51
N PHE A 133 3.20 7.62 -12.67
CA PHE A 133 2.50 8.88 -12.91
C PHE A 133 2.09 8.94 -14.38
N GLN A 134 0.79 8.84 -14.62
CA GLN A 134 0.17 8.94 -15.93
C GLN A 134 -0.47 10.32 -16.06
N GLU A 135 -0.03 11.06 -17.06
CA GLU A 135 -0.53 12.40 -17.37
C GLU A 135 -1.32 12.34 -18.68
N ARG A 136 -2.56 12.82 -18.62
CA ARG A 136 -3.51 12.97 -19.73
C ARG A 136 -3.98 14.42 -19.74
N GLU A 137 -4.74 14.81 -20.76
CA GLU A 137 -5.18 16.21 -20.92
C GLU A 137 -5.99 16.74 -19.73
N ASP A 138 -6.77 15.88 -19.08
CA ASP A 138 -7.71 16.21 -18.01
C ASP A 138 -7.33 15.63 -16.64
N GLN A 139 -6.36 14.72 -16.57
CA GLN A 139 -6.01 14.02 -15.34
C GLN A 139 -4.52 13.70 -15.21
N ALA A 140 -4.06 13.69 -13.96
CA ALA A 140 -2.68 13.40 -13.58
C ALA A 140 -2.70 12.43 -12.39
N LEU A 141 -2.58 11.13 -12.67
CA LEU A 141 -2.92 10.07 -11.73
C LEU A 141 -1.77 9.08 -11.54
N TYR A 142 -1.69 8.50 -10.35
CA TYR A 142 -0.76 7.42 -10.04
C TYR A 142 -1.46 6.06 -10.20
N ARG A 143 -1.03 5.26 -11.17
CA ARG A 143 -1.66 3.96 -11.51
C ARG A 143 -0.65 2.83 -11.48
N ASP A 144 -1.14 1.62 -11.29
CA ASP A 144 -0.31 0.41 -11.37
C ASP A 144 0.07 0.12 -12.82
N ALA A 145 1.34 -0.22 -13.04
CA ALA A 145 1.85 -0.63 -14.33
C ALA A 145 2.98 -1.66 -14.16
N HIS A 146 3.14 -2.54 -15.15
CA HIS A 146 4.23 -3.50 -15.21
C HIS A 146 5.31 -3.08 -16.21
N VAL A 147 6.58 -3.23 -15.81
CA VAL A 147 7.71 -2.95 -16.70
C VAL A 147 7.78 -4.01 -17.82
N LEU A 148 7.66 -3.59 -19.06
CA LEU A 148 7.82 -4.44 -20.24
C LEU A 148 9.28 -4.52 -20.69
N ASP A 149 9.97 -3.38 -20.70
CA ASP A 149 11.36 -3.27 -21.14
C ASP A 149 12.04 -2.04 -20.50
N ILE A 150 13.37 -2.02 -20.51
CA ILE A 150 14.15 -0.90 -19.96
C ILE A 150 15.31 -0.58 -20.91
N LYS A 151 15.26 0.60 -21.53
CA LYS A 151 16.40 1.15 -22.27
C LYS A 151 17.36 1.80 -21.28
N ARG A 152 18.49 1.13 -21.04
CA ARG A 152 19.53 1.60 -20.12
C ARG A 152 20.47 2.55 -20.84
N GLU A 153 20.67 3.72 -20.24
CA GLU A 153 21.57 4.75 -20.74
C GLU A 153 22.77 4.93 -19.81
N VAL A 154 23.88 5.43 -20.34
CA VAL A 154 25.03 5.81 -19.52
C VAL A 154 24.74 7.14 -18.84
N HIS A 155 24.75 7.16 -17.51
CA HIS A 155 24.50 8.35 -16.72
C HIS A 155 25.21 8.29 -15.36
N ASP A 156 25.29 9.42 -14.67
CA ASP A 156 25.86 9.50 -13.32
C ASP A 156 24.81 9.20 -12.23
N SER A 157 25.24 9.25 -10.96
CA SER A 157 24.35 8.99 -9.82
C SER A 157 23.34 10.11 -9.54
N LYS A 158 23.49 11.28 -10.16
CA LYS A 158 22.65 12.46 -9.89
C LYS A 158 21.42 12.50 -10.78
N LYS A 159 21.57 12.10 -12.04
CA LYS A 159 20.47 12.13 -13.02
C LYS A 159 20.41 10.87 -13.85
N CYS A 160 19.37 10.07 -13.66
CA CYS A 160 19.08 8.93 -14.52
C CYS A 160 18.44 9.39 -15.84
N SER A 161 18.93 8.84 -16.96
CA SER A 161 18.38 9.02 -18.31
C SER A 161 17.80 7.73 -18.91
N CYS A 162 17.73 6.64 -18.14
CA CYS A 162 17.07 5.40 -18.58
C CYS A 162 15.60 5.65 -18.93
N VAL A 163 15.08 4.88 -19.90
CA VAL A 163 13.67 4.89 -20.29
C VAL A 163 13.03 3.56 -19.88
N PHE A 164 11.94 3.64 -19.11
CA PHE A 164 11.16 2.50 -18.66
C PHE A 164 9.93 2.37 -19.55
N ILE A 165 9.82 1.27 -20.28
CA ILE A 165 8.62 0.96 -21.06
C ILE A 165 7.69 0.17 -20.14
N VAL A 166 6.53 0.73 -19.84
CA VAL A 166 5.55 0.13 -18.92
C VAL A 166 4.22 -0.10 -19.64
N ARG A 167 3.44 -1.05 -19.13
CA ARG A 167 2.04 -1.26 -19.50
C ARG A 167 1.15 -1.07 -18.30
N PHE A 168 0.18 -0.16 -18.40
CA PHE A 168 -0.79 0.09 -17.34
C PHE A 168 -1.78 -1.06 -17.20
N ASP A 169 -2.12 -1.40 -15.96
CA ASP A 169 -2.95 -2.57 -15.65
C ASP A 169 -4.44 -2.36 -15.96
N ASP A 170 -4.90 -1.11 -16.00
CA ASP A 170 -6.30 -0.75 -16.15
C ASP A 170 -6.76 -0.69 -17.62
N ASP A 171 -5.95 -0.10 -18.50
CA ASP A 171 -6.30 0.11 -19.91
C ASP A 171 -5.36 -0.60 -20.90
N ASN A 172 -4.32 -1.28 -20.41
CA ASN A 172 -3.27 -1.93 -21.20
C ASN A 172 -2.48 -0.98 -22.12
N THR A 173 -2.56 0.34 -21.91
CA THR A 173 -1.75 1.29 -22.66
C THR A 173 -0.27 1.16 -22.29
N GLU A 174 0.59 1.32 -23.29
CA GLU A 174 2.04 1.26 -23.13
C GLU A 174 2.65 2.66 -23.20
N GLU A 175 3.56 2.97 -22.28
CA GLU A 175 4.20 4.27 -22.19
C GLU A 175 5.70 4.17 -21.90
N GLN A 176 6.44 5.17 -22.40
CA GLN A 176 7.85 5.39 -22.11
C GLN A 176 7.97 6.45 -21.02
N LEU A 177 8.44 6.03 -19.84
CA LEU A 177 8.54 6.89 -18.67
C LEU A 177 9.99 7.11 -18.24
N GLY A 178 10.25 8.30 -17.69
CA GLY A 178 11.46 8.62 -16.95
C GLY A 178 11.39 8.14 -15.49
N ILE A 179 12.53 8.15 -14.82
CA ILE A 179 12.64 7.67 -13.43
C ILE A 179 11.76 8.48 -12.45
N ASP A 180 11.57 9.77 -12.72
CA ASP A 180 10.80 10.72 -11.92
C ASP A 180 9.30 10.42 -11.91
N LYS A 181 8.83 9.66 -12.92
CA LYS A 181 7.43 9.26 -13.06
C LYS A 181 7.15 7.87 -12.49
N ILE A 182 8.11 7.18 -11.88
CA ILE A 182 7.92 5.83 -11.36
C ILE A 182 8.22 5.72 -9.86
N ARG A 183 7.47 4.85 -9.18
CA ARG A 183 7.69 4.48 -7.79
C ARG A 183 7.68 2.97 -7.69
N ARG A 184 8.68 2.40 -7.01
CA ARG A 184 8.78 0.95 -6.82
C ARG A 184 7.93 0.50 -5.63
N ARG A 185 7.48 -0.74 -5.67
CA ARG A 185 6.89 -1.39 -4.49
C ARG A 185 7.97 -1.69 -3.44
N PRO A 186 7.64 -1.62 -2.14
CA PRO A 186 8.51 -2.16 -1.08
C PRO A 186 8.79 -3.65 -1.30
N ALA A 187 9.99 -4.11 -0.92
CA ALA A 187 10.30 -5.53 -0.93
C ALA A 187 9.40 -6.28 0.08
N LYS A 188 9.04 -7.52 -0.26
CA LYS A 188 8.32 -8.42 0.65
C LYS A 188 9.24 -8.94 1.76
#